data_AF-A0A433MP10-F1
#
_entry.id   AF-A0A433MP10-F1
#
_cell.length_a   1.000
_cell.length_b   1.000
_cell.length_c   1.000
_cell.angle_alpha   90.00
_cell.angle_beta   90.00
_cell.angle_gamma   90.00
#
_symmetry.space_group_name_H-M   'P 1'
#
loop_
_entity.id
_entity.type
_entity.pdbx_description
1 polymer ?
#
loop_
_entity_poly.entity_id
_entity_poly.type
_entity_poly.pdbx_seq_one_letter_code
_entity_poly.pdbx_strand_id
1 'polypeptide(L)'
;MTPFDLPGRAGLSDRLLACAAAVVAAVAITGCGALKDQYAAAADAQQRASAEAAADTKAGASVDTKATYLKLVEQMQKEGLWFASLAHIDALEQRWGISPESTRMRADALRQTGQAAASEQAYKRLLGTPLESAGYRGLGLLAGTRGSFAEAVQLLKQAQRLTPTDAALLSDLGYASLRAGLIDEARLPLMQALQLRPDSTQAQSNLALYLEVTGQSEQADRLMEANRMSVAARTAVRDAAQQLRAGNTAPLAAARATLPPAAAVRPLPATAESPREDTAMPQQQPLMLKASRWSGSGGIRTASQLNPAAADAAASISPTPASRGTQ
;
A
#
# COMPACT_ATOMS: atom_id res chain seq x y z
N MET A 1 53.62 -112.19 -5.04
CA MET A 1 52.17 -112.26 -5.34
C MET A 1 51.70 -110.85 -5.71
N THR A 2 50.84 -110.74 -6.73
CA THR A 2 49.93 -109.60 -6.97
C THR A 2 48.89 -109.49 -5.82
N PRO A 3 48.04 -108.44 -5.69
CA PRO A 3 47.62 -107.40 -6.65
C PRO A 3 47.95 -105.97 -6.12
N PHE A 4 47.32 -104.83 -6.45
CA PHE A 4 46.09 -104.46 -7.19
C PHE A 4 46.27 -103.08 -7.89
N ASP A 5 45.29 -102.64 -8.70
CA ASP A 5 45.37 -101.44 -9.56
C ASP A 5 44.08 -100.57 -9.51
N LEU A 6 44.17 -99.29 -9.91
CA LEU A 6 43.10 -98.33 -10.26
C LEU A 6 42.16 -97.77 -9.14
N PRO A 7 41.43 -96.64 -9.37
CA PRO A 7 41.73 -95.48 -10.23
C PRO A 7 41.42 -94.07 -9.64
N GLY A 8 42.10 -93.05 -10.20
CA GLY A 8 41.47 -91.84 -10.79
C GLY A 8 40.64 -90.84 -9.95
N ARG A 9 41.10 -89.58 -9.91
CA ARG A 9 40.23 -88.38 -9.87
C ARG A 9 40.95 -87.12 -10.38
N ALA A 10 40.92 -86.93 -11.71
CA ALA A 10 41.23 -85.64 -12.33
C ALA A 10 39.95 -84.81 -12.47
N GLY A 11 40.05 -83.50 -12.26
CA GLY A 11 38.95 -82.55 -12.51
C GLY A 11 38.22 -82.05 -11.25
N LEU A 12 38.71 -80.96 -10.68
CA LEU A 12 37.89 -79.92 -10.04
C LEU A 12 38.65 -78.59 -9.88
N SER A 13 39.99 -78.65 -9.68
CA SER A 13 40.87 -77.50 -9.41
C SER A 13 41.00 -76.51 -10.57
N ASP A 14 41.28 -76.97 -11.79
CA ASP A 14 41.65 -76.07 -12.90
C ASP A 14 40.50 -75.18 -13.40
N ARG A 15 39.24 -75.64 -13.24
CA ARG A 15 38.06 -74.85 -13.62
C ARG A 15 37.75 -73.72 -12.63
N LEU A 16 38.19 -73.82 -11.38
CA LEU A 16 38.01 -72.76 -10.38
C LEU A 16 39.05 -71.64 -10.56
N LEU A 17 40.30 -71.97 -10.90
CA LEU A 17 41.33 -70.96 -11.16
C LEU A 17 41.03 -70.12 -12.41
N ALA A 18 40.53 -70.74 -13.49
CA ALA A 18 40.21 -70.04 -14.73
C ALA A 18 39.10 -68.98 -14.55
N CYS A 19 38.07 -69.27 -13.76
CA CYS A 19 36.99 -68.32 -13.48
C CYS A 19 37.44 -67.15 -12.58
N ALA A 20 38.33 -67.39 -11.62
CA ALA A 20 38.82 -66.34 -10.73
C ALA A 20 39.65 -65.27 -11.47
N ALA A 21 40.52 -65.69 -12.41
CA ALA A 21 41.36 -64.77 -13.18
C ALA A 21 40.55 -63.84 -14.11
N ALA A 22 39.47 -64.36 -14.72
CA ALA A 22 38.62 -63.59 -15.62
C ALA A 22 37.85 -62.45 -14.91
N VAL A 23 37.40 -62.69 -13.66
CA VAL A 23 36.67 -61.69 -12.87
C VAL A 23 37.57 -60.54 -12.41
N VAL A 24 38.81 -60.82 -12.01
CA VAL A 24 39.75 -59.78 -11.54
C VAL A 24 40.17 -58.84 -12.68
N ALA A 25 40.37 -59.36 -13.89
CA ALA A 25 40.70 -58.53 -15.06
C ALA A 25 39.56 -57.59 -15.49
N ALA A 26 38.30 -58.02 -15.38
CA ALA A 26 37.13 -57.21 -15.71
C ALA A 26 36.93 -56.03 -14.73
N VAL A 27 37.20 -56.23 -13.44
CA VAL A 27 37.07 -55.18 -12.42
C VAL A 27 38.15 -54.09 -12.60
N ALA A 28 39.37 -54.46 -12.98
CA ALA A 28 40.49 -53.51 -13.13
C ALA A 28 40.31 -52.51 -14.28
N ILE A 29 39.76 -52.93 -15.43
CA ILE A 29 39.57 -52.06 -16.60
C ILE A 29 38.39 -51.09 -16.41
N THR A 30 37.39 -51.48 -15.61
CA THR A 30 36.18 -50.66 -15.37
C THR A 30 36.44 -49.50 -14.37
N GLY A 31 37.50 -49.56 -13.56
CA GLY A 31 37.80 -48.55 -12.54
C GLY A 31 38.37 -47.21 -13.07
N CYS A 32 39.12 -47.22 -14.17
CA CYS A 32 39.88 -46.05 -14.61
C CYS A 32 39.04 -44.95 -15.31
N GLY A 33 37.89 -45.31 -15.91
CA GLY A 33 36.95 -44.32 -16.45
C GLY A 33 36.20 -43.59 -15.33
N ALA A 34 35.64 -44.36 -14.39
CA ALA A 34 34.84 -43.83 -13.29
C ALA A 34 35.58 -42.79 -12.44
N LEU A 35 36.87 -42.99 -12.15
CA LEU A 35 37.66 -42.05 -11.35
C LEU A 35 37.86 -40.68 -12.04
N LYS A 36 38.00 -40.65 -13.37
CA LYS A 36 38.21 -39.40 -14.11
C LYS A 36 36.91 -38.59 -14.21
N ASP A 37 35.79 -39.26 -14.44
CA ASP A 37 34.47 -38.64 -14.49
C ASP A 37 34.02 -38.19 -13.09
N GLN A 38 34.35 -38.94 -12.03
CA GLN A 38 34.12 -38.52 -10.64
C GLN A 38 34.92 -37.26 -10.25
N TYR A 39 36.19 -37.17 -10.65
CA TYR A 39 36.99 -35.97 -10.40
C TYR A 39 36.49 -34.75 -11.19
N ALA A 40 36.10 -34.93 -12.45
CA ALA A 40 35.51 -33.86 -13.25
C ALA A 40 34.18 -33.39 -12.64
N ALA A 41 33.29 -34.32 -12.26
CA ALA A 41 32.02 -34.01 -11.61
C ALA A 41 32.21 -33.29 -10.24
N ALA A 42 33.23 -33.67 -9.47
CA ALA A 42 33.56 -33.01 -8.20
C ALA A 42 34.12 -31.59 -8.40
N ALA A 43 34.98 -31.38 -9.40
CA ALA A 43 35.48 -30.05 -9.75
C ALA A 43 34.36 -29.13 -10.25
N ASP A 44 33.50 -29.63 -11.13
CA ASP A 44 32.30 -28.96 -11.61
C ASP A 44 31.33 -28.60 -10.47
N ALA A 45 31.11 -29.52 -9.52
CA ALA A 45 30.27 -29.28 -8.35
C ALA A 45 30.87 -28.20 -7.45
N GLN A 46 32.18 -28.22 -7.20
CA GLN A 46 32.88 -27.20 -6.42
C GLN A 46 32.88 -25.83 -7.13
N GLN A 47 32.96 -25.81 -8.46
CA GLN A 47 32.91 -24.59 -9.25
C GLN A 47 31.49 -24.00 -9.32
N ARG A 48 30.45 -24.84 -9.37
CA ARG A 48 29.04 -24.40 -9.20
C ARG A 48 28.81 -23.88 -7.78
N ALA A 49 29.19 -24.62 -6.74
CA ALA A 49 29.00 -24.20 -5.35
C ALA A 49 29.74 -22.90 -5.00
N SER A 50 30.95 -22.69 -5.55
CA SER A 50 31.67 -21.42 -5.37
C SER A 50 31.11 -20.27 -6.22
N ALA A 51 30.56 -20.54 -7.41
CA ALA A 51 29.82 -19.56 -8.19
C ALA A 51 28.48 -19.17 -7.53
N GLU A 52 27.77 -20.14 -6.94
CA GLU A 52 26.55 -19.94 -6.15
C GLU A 52 26.86 -19.14 -4.88
N ALA A 53 27.87 -19.52 -4.09
CA ALA A 53 28.29 -18.75 -2.91
C ALA A 53 28.76 -17.33 -3.27
N ALA A 54 29.44 -17.14 -4.41
CA ALA A 54 29.80 -15.81 -4.91
C ALA A 54 28.57 -15.02 -5.40
N ALA A 55 27.57 -15.68 -6.00
CA ALA A 55 26.31 -15.07 -6.40
C ALA A 55 25.48 -14.65 -5.18
N ASP A 56 25.38 -15.49 -4.16
CA ASP A 56 24.70 -15.20 -2.89
C ASP A 56 25.39 -14.06 -2.12
N THR A 57 26.72 -14.05 -2.08
CA THR A 57 27.50 -12.95 -1.48
C THR A 57 27.25 -11.63 -2.22
N LYS A 58 27.18 -11.67 -3.55
CA LYS A 58 26.92 -10.50 -4.40
C LYS A 58 25.46 -10.03 -4.33
N ALA A 59 24.51 -10.97 -4.21
CA ALA A 59 23.09 -10.70 -3.99
C ALA A 59 22.89 -10.05 -2.61
N GLY A 60 23.42 -10.65 -1.55
CA GLY A 60 23.40 -10.10 -0.19
C GLY A 60 23.98 -8.68 -0.14
N ALA A 61 25.17 -8.46 -0.73
CA ALA A 61 25.79 -7.14 -0.80
C ALA A 61 24.95 -6.08 -1.55
N SER A 62 24.10 -6.49 -2.51
CA SER A 62 23.18 -5.58 -3.22
C SER A 62 21.87 -5.28 -2.46
N VAL A 63 21.46 -6.20 -1.59
CA VAL A 63 20.27 -6.05 -0.73
C VAL A 63 20.59 -5.17 0.50
N ASP A 64 21.85 -5.13 0.92
CA ASP A 64 22.30 -4.54 2.18
C ASP A 64 22.51 -3.01 2.21
N THR A 65 21.95 -2.26 1.26
CA THR A 65 22.06 -0.79 1.29
C THR A 65 21.01 -0.16 2.22
N LYS A 66 21.36 0.94 2.91
CA LYS A 66 20.41 1.74 3.72
C LYS A 66 19.15 2.11 2.91
N ALA A 67 19.32 2.40 1.62
CA ALA A 67 18.22 2.74 0.70
C ALA A 67 17.30 1.53 0.41
N THR A 68 17.85 0.33 0.26
CA THR A 68 17.05 -0.91 0.11
C THR A 68 16.23 -1.17 1.37
N TYR A 69 16.84 -1.01 2.55
CA TYR A 69 16.18 -1.24 3.83
C TYR A 69 15.08 -0.21 4.13
N LEU A 70 15.29 1.07 3.76
CA LEU A 70 14.25 2.11 3.80
C LEU A 70 13.05 1.76 2.90
N LYS A 71 13.28 1.20 1.70
CA LYS A 71 12.20 0.75 0.80
C LYS A 71 11.43 -0.45 1.37
N LEU A 72 12.11 -1.38 2.05
CA LEU A 72 11.45 -2.47 2.76
C LEU A 72 10.48 -1.94 3.82
N VAL A 73 10.94 -1.02 4.69
CA VAL A 73 10.10 -0.37 5.69
C VAL A 73 8.91 0.35 5.03
N GLU A 74 9.15 1.10 3.95
CA GLU A 74 8.08 1.79 3.20
C GLU A 74 7.04 0.81 2.63
N GLN A 75 7.47 -0.33 2.09
CA GLN A 75 6.57 -1.36 1.57
C GLN A 75 5.72 -1.99 2.68
N MET A 76 6.34 -2.34 3.81
CA MET A 76 5.63 -2.85 4.99
C MET A 76 4.58 -1.86 5.49
N GLN A 77 4.86 -0.56 5.45
CA GLN A 77 3.91 0.49 5.82
C GLN A 77 2.75 0.62 4.82
N LYS A 78 2.98 0.44 3.52
CA LYS A 78 1.91 0.37 2.51
C LYS A 78 0.99 -0.84 2.69
N GLU A 79 1.55 -1.96 3.16
CA GLU A 79 0.81 -3.18 3.51
C GLU A 79 0.14 -3.11 4.89
N GLY A 80 0.33 -2.03 5.65
CA GLY A 80 -0.25 -1.86 6.99
C GLY A 80 0.45 -2.66 8.10
N LEU A 81 1.64 -3.21 7.84
CA LEU A 81 2.44 -4.01 8.78
C LEU A 81 3.20 -3.12 9.78
N TRP A 82 2.49 -2.20 10.45
CA TRP A 82 3.09 -1.11 11.23
C TRP A 82 3.99 -1.60 12.38
N PHE A 83 3.57 -2.61 13.14
CA PHE A 83 4.38 -3.18 14.23
C PHE A 83 5.67 -3.83 13.73
N ALA A 84 5.61 -4.59 12.64
CA ALA A 84 6.79 -5.18 12.04
C ALA A 84 7.70 -4.10 11.44
N SER A 85 7.13 -3.03 10.85
CA SER A 85 7.90 -1.89 10.37
C SER A 85 8.68 -1.20 11.49
N LEU A 86 8.15 -1.10 12.72
CA LEU A 86 8.88 -0.55 13.87
C LEU A 86 10.13 -1.37 14.20
N ALA A 87 10.04 -2.69 14.25
CA ALA A 87 11.19 -3.56 14.51
C ALA A 87 12.27 -3.45 13.42
N HIS A 88 11.87 -3.31 12.15
CA HIS A 88 12.83 -3.04 11.07
C HIS A 88 13.42 -1.62 11.14
N ILE A 89 12.69 -0.63 11.64
CA ILE A 89 13.24 0.72 11.89
C ILE A 89 14.23 0.69 13.06
N ASP A 90 13.98 -0.09 14.12
CA ASP A 90 14.95 -0.30 15.21
C ASP A 90 16.26 -0.89 14.66
N ALA A 91 16.19 -1.94 13.84
CA ALA A 91 17.37 -2.54 13.20
C ALA A 91 18.09 -1.58 12.23
N LEU A 92 17.33 -0.80 11.45
CA LEU A 92 17.84 0.23 10.53
C LEU A 92 18.63 1.31 11.30
N GLU A 93 18.05 1.83 12.39
CA GLU A 93 18.64 2.90 13.19
C GLU A 93 19.86 2.41 13.99
N GLN A 94 19.86 1.15 14.45
CA GLN A 94 21.04 0.52 15.06
C GLN A 94 22.20 0.39 14.07
N ARG A 95 21.93 0.00 12.81
CA ARG A 95 22.98 -0.27 11.80
C ARG A 95 23.50 0.98 11.09
N TRP A 96 22.64 1.97 10.83
CA TRP A 96 22.98 3.14 10.01
C TRP A 96 22.66 4.49 10.67
N GLY A 97 22.33 4.51 11.95
CA GLY A 97 21.96 5.71 12.70
C GLY A 97 20.59 6.28 12.33
N ILE A 98 20.03 7.04 13.26
CA ILE A 98 18.78 7.79 13.08
C ILE A 98 18.94 8.82 11.97
N SER A 99 18.01 8.84 11.01
CA SER A 99 17.92 9.88 9.98
C SER A 99 16.51 10.49 9.94
N PRO A 100 16.28 11.62 9.25
CA PRO A 100 14.95 12.18 9.10
C PRO A 100 13.95 11.17 8.49
N GLU A 101 14.39 10.36 7.52
CA GLU A 101 13.55 9.35 6.86
C GLU A 101 13.11 8.27 7.84
N SER A 102 14.05 7.72 8.63
CA SER A 102 13.73 6.71 9.66
C SER A 102 12.83 7.30 10.74
N THR A 103 13.11 8.53 11.17
CA THR A 103 12.31 9.28 12.15
C THR A 103 10.87 9.49 11.67
N ARG A 104 10.67 9.85 10.39
CA ARG A 104 9.34 9.96 9.78
C ARG A 104 8.63 8.61 9.75
N MET A 105 9.28 7.56 9.24
CA MET A 105 8.70 6.22 9.19
C MET A 105 8.30 5.73 10.59
N ARG A 106 9.15 5.99 11.60
CA ARG A 106 8.86 5.68 13.01
C ARG A 106 7.65 6.45 13.51
N ALA A 107 7.59 7.77 13.27
CA ALA A 107 6.48 8.62 13.68
C ALA A 107 5.14 8.15 13.08
N ASP A 108 5.15 7.79 11.79
CA ASP A 108 3.99 7.24 11.08
C ASP A 108 3.54 5.91 11.68
N ALA A 109 4.45 4.97 11.91
CA ALA A 109 4.11 3.67 12.50
C ALA A 109 3.65 3.78 13.97
N LEU A 110 4.25 4.67 14.77
CA LEU A 110 3.79 4.98 16.12
C LEU A 110 2.37 5.57 16.11
N ARG A 111 2.04 6.45 15.15
CA ARG A 111 0.69 7.02 15.00
C ARG A 111 -0.34 5.92 14.69
N GLN A 112 -0.03 5.04 13.75
CA GLN A 112 -0.92 3.98 13.29
C GLN A 112 -1.10 2.84 14.30
N THR A 113 -0.15 2.70 15.25
CA THR A 113 -0.23 1.73 16.36
C THR A 113 -0.76 2.37 17.66
N GLY A 114 -1.31 3.58 17.62
CA GLY A 114 -1.94 4.26 18.76
C GLY A 114 -0.97 4.89 19.77
N GLN A 115 0.34 4.86 19.51
CA GLN A 115 1.40 5.37 20.40
C GLN A 115 1.57 6.90 20.22
N ALA A 116 0.47 7.64 20.42
CA ALA A 116 0.34 9.05 20.03
C ALA A 116 1.42 9.97 20.64
N ALA A 117 1.76 9.81 21.92
CA ALA A 117 2.76 10.65 22.58
C ALA A 117 4.19 10.43 22.01
N ALA A 118 4.56 9.18 21.72
CA ALA A 118 5.85 8.85 21.11
C ALA A 118 5.90 9.30 19.63
N SER A 119 4.78 9.16 18.91
CA SER A 119 4.62 9.69 17.56
C SER A 119 4.78 11.21 17.51
N GLU A 120 4.18 11.94 18.45
CA GLU A 120 4.31 13.41 18.54
C GLU A 120 5.76 13.84 18.75
N GLN A 121 6.50 13.16 19.64
CA GLN A 121 7.93 13.42 19.85
C GLN A 121 8.76 13.13 18.58
N ALA A 122 8.43 12.07 17.85
CA ALA A 122 9.12 11.72 16.62
C ALA A 122 8.85 12.74 15.49
N TYR A 123 7.60 13.18 15.28
CA TYR A 123 7.30 14.26 14.32
C TYR A 123 7.95 15.60 14.74
N LYS A 124 8.02 15.92 16.03
CA LYS A 124 8.72 17.12 16.54
C LYS A 124 10.21 17.13 16.20
N ARG A 125 10.87 15.96 16.11
CA ARG A 125 12.27 15.83 15.67
C ARG A 125 12.49 16.09 14.17
N LEU A 126 11.43 16.16 13.37
CA LEU A 126 11.53 16.52 11.95
C LEU A 126 11.53 18.04 11.70
N LEU A 127 11.16 18.86 12.70
CA LEU A 127 11.14 20.32 12.56
C LEU A 127 12.58 20.85 12.43
N GLY A 128 12.82 21.73 11.45
CA GLY A 128 14.17 22.16 11.06
C GLY A 128 14.96 21.15 10.21
N THR A 129 14.35 20.04 9.78
CA THR A 129 14.97 19.07 8.85
C THR A 129 14.37 19.20 7.43
N PRO A 130 14.97 18.59 6.39
CA PRO A 130 14.35 18.53 5.06
C PRO A 130 12.96 17.87 5.00
N LEU A 131 12.55 17.16 6.07
CA LEU A 131 11.21 16.55 6.21
C LEU A 131 10.30 17.30 7.18
N GLU A 132 10.57 18.57 7.47
CA GLU A 132 9.77 19.42 8.36
C GLU A 132 8.29 19.50 7.96
N SER A 133 7.98 19.51 6.66
CA SER A 133 6.58 19.42 6.19
C SER A 133 5.88 18.15 6.67
N ALA A 134 6.57 16.99 6.62
CA ALA A 134 6.03 15.74 7.13
C ALA A 134 5.87 15.76 8.66
N GLY A 135 6.76 16.47 9.38
CA GLY A 135 6.62 16.76 10.81
C GLY A 135 5.35 17.53 11.12
N TYR A 136 5.15 18.70 10.50
CA TYR A 136 3.93 19.49 10.66
C TYR A 136 2.66 18.75 10.25
N ARG A 137 2.68 18.00 9.14
CA ARG A 137 1.56 17.17 8.69
C ARG A 137 1.21 16.10 9.73
N GLY A 138 2.21 15.38 10.24
CA GLY A 138 2.03 14.34 11.26
C GLY A 138 1.46 14.88 12.57
N LEU A 139 1.95 16.04 13.03
CA LEU A 139 1.40 16.74 14.19
C LEU A 139 -0.05 17.18 13.94
N GLY A 140 -0.37 17.68 12.74
CA GLY A 140 -1.73 18.05 12.34
C GLY A 140 -2.69 16.86 12.34
N LEU A 141 -2.24 15.69 11.87
CA LEU A 141 -3.00 14.44 11.94
C LEU A 141 -3.25 14.01 13.40
N LEU A 142 -2.24 14.12 14.27
CA LEU A 142 -2.40 13.83 15.71
C LEU A 142 -3.40 14.79 16.38
N ALA A 143 -3.32 16.09 16.10
CA ALA A 143 -4.31 17.07 16.56
C ALA A 143 -5.74 16.71 16.08
N GLY A 144 -5.88 16.30 14.81
CA GLY A 144 -7.13 15.80 14.25
C GLY A 144 -7.68 14.56 14.97
N THR A 145 -6.83 13.58 15.30
CA THR A 145 -7.26 12.39 16.08
C THR A 145 -7.72 12.73 17.51
N ARG A 146 -7.23 13.84 18.07
CA ARG A 146 -7.65 14.37 19.38
C ARG A 146 -8.89 15.26 19.30
N GLY A 147 -9.47 15.46 18.11
CA GLY A 147 -10.59 16.37 17.87
C GLY A 147 -10.21 17.86 17.81
N SER A 148 -8.93 18.20 17.96
CA SER A 148 -8.42 19.58 17.95
C SER A 148 -8.25 20.10 16.52
N PHE A 149 -9.34 20.18 15.76
CA PHE A 149 -9.29 20.49 14.33
C PHE A 149 -8.78 21.91 14.01
N ALA A 150 -9.03 22.89 14.88
CA ALA A 150 -8.46 24.23 14.72
C ALA A 150 -6.92 24.22 14.78
N GLU A 151 -6.32 23.44 15.69
CA GLU A 151 -4.88 23.22 15.77
C GLU A 151 -4.37 22.46 14.53
N ALA A 152 -5.10 21.41 14.13
CA ALA A 152 -4.78 20.63 12.93
C ALA A 152 -4.69 21.51 11.67
N VAL A 153 -5.64 22.43 11.46
CA VAL A 153 -5.61 23.38 10.34
C VAL A 153 -4.36 24.27 10.40
N GLN A 154 -3.96 24.77 11.57
CA GLN A 154 -2.74 25.60 11.67
C GLN A 154 -1.47 24.81 11.33
N LEU A 155 -1.34 23.59 11.86
CA LEU A 155 -0.21 22.70 11.58
C LEU A 155 -0.16 22.29 10.10
N LEU A 156 -1.30 21.95 9.50
CA LEU A 156 -1.38 21.59 8.09
C LEU A 156 -1.11 22.79 7.17
N LYS A 157 -1.45 24.03 7.58
CA LYS A 157 -1.04 25.27 6.89
C LYS A 157 0.48 25.54 7.00
N GLN A 158 1.16 25.13 8.07
CA GLN A 158 2.64 25.18 8.13
C GLN A 158 3.24 24.22 7.09
N ALA A 159 2.80 22.96 7.08
CA ALA A 159 3.23 21.97 6.09
C ALA A 159 2.95 22.44 4.65
N GLN A 160 1.77 23.02 4.38
CA GLN A 160 1.38 23.47 3.04
C GLN A 160 2.34 24.52 2.47
N ARG A 161 2.90 25.40 3.30
CA ARG A 161 3.90 26.40 2.86
C ARG A 161 5.21 25.76 2.42
N LEU A 162 5.56 24.60 2.95
CA LEU A 162 6.80 23.87 2.63
C LEU A 162 6.62 22.93 1.43
N THR A 163 5.44 22.31 1.30
CA THR A 163 5.10 21.41 0.19
C THR A 163 3.71 21.70 -0.37
N PRO A 164 3.54 22.80 -1.15
CA PRO A 164 2.22 23.27 -1.61
C PRO A 164 1.56 22.35 -2.65
N THR A 165 2.28 21.35 -3.18
CA THR A 165 1.82 20.41 -4.21
C THR A 165 1.59 18.98 -3.70
N ASP A 166 1.68 18.72 -2.39
CA ASP A 166 1.30 17.41 -1.84
C ASP A 166 -0.23 17.28 -1.74
N ALA A 167 -0.82 16.52 -2.65
CA ALA A 167 -2.25 16.24 -2.67
C ALA A 167 -2.77 15.51 -1.41
N ALA A 168 -1.94 14.73 -0.70
CA ALA A 168 -2.35 14.08 0.55
C ALA A 168 -2.51 15.12 1.66
N LEU A 169 -1.50 15.96 1.84
CA LEU A 169 -1.51 17.11 2.75
C LEU A 169 -2.67 18.08 2.47
N LEU A 170 -2.92 18.42 1.21
CA LEU A 170 -4.03 19.29 0.82
C LEU A 170 -5.40 18.65 1.14
N SER A 171 -5.53 17.34 0.94
CA SER A 171 -6.73 16.58 1.33
C SER A 171 -6.94 16.57 2.84
N ASP A 172 -5.86 16.38 3.63
CA ASP A 172 -5.90 16.44 5.09
C ASP A 172 -6.29 17.84 5.59
N LEU A 173 -5.72 18.90 5.00
CA LEU A 173 -6.04 20.29 5.32
C LEU A 173 -7.51 20.60 5.05
N GLY A 174 -8.02 20.20 3.88
CA GLY A 174 -9.42 20.37 3.53
C GLY A 174 -10.36 19.65 4.49
N TYR A 175 -10.04 18.40 4.86
CA TYR A 175 -10.79 17.66 5.87
C TYR A 175 -10.74 18.33 7.25
N ALA A 176 -9.56 18.76 7.71
CA ALA A 176 -9.41 19.47 8.97
C ALA A 176 -10.22 20.77 9.00
N SER A 177 -10.24 21.54 7.89
CA SER A 177 -11.07 22.75 7.76
C SER A 177 -12.57 22.44 7.85
N LEU A 178 -13.05 21.39 7.17
CA LEU A 178 -14.45 20.93 7.31
C LEU A 178 -14.79 20.59 8.76
N ARG A 179 -13.92 19.82 9.43
CA ARG A 179 -14.10 19.39 10.83
C ARG A 179 -13.97 20.55 11.84
N ALA A 180 -13.27 21.62 11.48
CA ALA A 180 -13.14 22.85 12.27
C ALA A 180 -14.30 23.85 12.03
N GLY A 181 -15.25 23.54 11.15
CA GLY A 181 -16.32 24.47 10.75
C GLY A 181 -15.89 25.54 9.74
N LEU A 182 -14.64 25.53 9.29
CA LEU A 182 -14.08 26.43 8.27
C LEU A 182 -14.44 25.94 6.86
N ILE A 183 -15.74 25.82 6.58
CA ILE A 183 -16.26 25.13 5.39
C ILE A 183 -15.77 25.79 4.09
N ASP A 184 -15.78 27.12 4.02
CA ASP A 184 -15.35 27.86 2.83
C ASP A 184 -13.85 27.69 2.53
N GLU A 185 -13.01 27.62 3.58
CA GLU A 185 -11.57 27.39 3.45
C GLU A 185 -11.23 25.98 2.93
N ALA A 186 -12.13 25.01 3.08
CA ALA A 186 -11.91 23.65 2.61
C ALA A 186 -11.95 23.52 1.07
N ARG A 187 -12.66 24.42 0.37
CA ARG A 187 -12.93 24.31 -1.08
C ARG A 187 -11.64 24.22 -1.90
N LEU A 188 -10.75 25.20 -1.75
CA LEU A 188 -9.53 25.32 -2.55
C LEU A 188 -8.57 24.12 -2.37
N PRO A 189 -8.15 23.73 -1.15
CA PRO A 189 -7.21 22.62 -0.97
C PRO A 189 -7.80 21.27 -1.39
N LEU A 190 -9.11 21.02 -1.21
CA LEU A 190 -9.75 19.78 -1.70
C LEU A 190 -9.75 19.69 -3.23
N MET A 191 -10.03 20.81 -3.90
CA MET A 191 -9.99 20.86 -5.37
C MET A 191 -8.57 20.71 -5.92
N GLN A 192 -7.58 21.34 -5.28
CA GLN A 192 -6.17 21.15 -5.62
C GLN A 192 -5.73 19.69 -5.42
N ALA A 193 -6.10 19.07 -4.29
CA ALA A 193 -5.81 17.67 -4.01
C ALA A 193 -6.35 16.73 -5.09
N LEU A 194 -7.61 16.91 -5.51
CA LEU A 194 -8.20 16.08 -6.57
C LEU A 194 -7.58 16.34 -7.95
N GLN A 195 -7.19 17.58 -8.28
CA GLN A 195 -6.51 17.87 -9.55
C GLN A 195 -5.09 17.32 -9.61
N LEU A 196 -4.37 17.32 -8.48
CA LEU A 196 -3.02 16.77 -8.36
C LEU A 196 -3.00 15.24 -8.29
N ARG A 197 -4.04 14.61 -7.72
CA ARG A 197 -4.16 13.14 -7.62
C ARG A 197 -5.62 12.69 -7.82
N PRO A 198 -6.11 12.62 -9.08
CA PRO A 198 -7.51 12.31 -9.40
C PRO A 198 -7.98 10.93 -8.91
N ASP A 199 -7.07 9.98 -8.76
CA ASP A 199 -7.27 8.61 -8.27
C ASP A 199 -7.25 8.50 -6.74
N SER A 200 -7.02 9.59 -6.01
CA SER A 200 -6.98 9.58 -4.55
C SER A 200 -8.37 9.40 -3.94
N THR A 201 -8.69 8.18 -3.53
CA THR A 201 -9.93 7.83 -2.81
C THR A 201 -10.19 8.73 -1.60
N GLN A 202 -9.14 9.14 -0.88
CA GLN A 202 -9.22 10.11 0.21
C GLN A 202 -9.67 11.50 -0.26
N ALA A 203 -9.04 12.05 -1.31
CA ALA A 203 -9.42 13.37 -1.85
C ALA A 203 -10.83 13.36 -2.47
N GLN A 204 -11.19 12.30 -3.17
CA GLN A 204 -12.55 12.07 -3.69
C GLN A 204 -13.59 12.07 -2.56
N SER A 205 -13.34 11.31 -1.48
CA SER A 205 -14.24 11.22 -0.33
C SER A 205 -14.36 12.55 0.42
N ASN A 206 -13.25 13.27 0.60
CA ASN A 206 -13.25 14.56 1.28
C ASN A 206 -13.93 15.66 0.44
N LEU A 207 -13.78 15.63 -0.90
CA LEU A 207 -14.53 16.55 -1.77
C LEU A 207 -16.03 16.20 -1.80
N ALA A 208 -16.40 14.91 -1.83
CA ALA A 208 -17.79 14.49 -1.71
C ALA A 208 -18.41 14.96 -0.38
N LEU A 209 -17.66 14.86 0.73
CA LEU A 209 -18.05 15.40 2.04
C LEU A 209 -18.23 16.93 2.01
N TYR A 210 -17.33 17.68 1.36
CA TYR A 210 -17.50 19.13 1.17
C TYR A 210 -18.75 19.47 0.36
N LEU A 211 -18.99 18.77 -0.75
CA LEU A 211 -20.16 18.97 -1.61
C LEU A 211 -21.45 18.66 -0.85
N GLU A 212 -21.50 17.57 -0.07
CA GLU A 212 -22.62 17.30 0.83
C GLU A 212 -22.80 18.43 1.85
N VAL A 213 -21.78 18.77 2.66
CA VAL A 213 -21.89 19.78 3.71
C VAL A 213 -22.37 21.14 3.16
N THR A 214 -21.98 21.50 1.95
CA THR A 214 -22.42 22.73 1.25
C THR A 214 -23.75 22.62 0.48
N GLY A 215 -24.48 21.51 0.62
CA GLY A 215 -25.82 21.31 0.02
C GLY A 215 -25.82 20.92 -1.46
N GLN A 216 -24.65 20.60 -2.03
CA GLN A 216 -24.46 20.24 -3.43
C GLN A 216 -24.54 18.72 -3.65
N SER A 217 -25.49 18.03 -3.00
CA SER A 217 -25.57 16.57 -2.97
C SER A 217 -25.65 15.91 -4.35
N GLU A 218 -26.32 16.52 -5.33
CA GLU A 218 -26.35 16.01 -6.73
C GLU A 218 -24.94 16.00 -7.39
N GLN A 219 -24.08 16.97 -7.04
CA GLN A 219 -22.68 16.96 -7.48
C GLN A 219 -21.87 15.93 -6.70
N ALA A 220 -22.15 15.74 -5.40
CA ALA A 220 -21.51 14.71 -4.58
C ALA A 220 -21.84 13.30 -5.12
N ASP A 221 -23.11 13.01 -5.41
CA ASP A 221 -23.53 11.72 -5.97
C ASP A 221 -22.87 11.43 -7.31
N ARG A 222 -22.87 12.39 -8.25
CA ARG A 222 -22.13 12.25 -9.52
C ARG A 222 -20.64 11.99 -9.32
N LEU A 223 -20.00 12.68 -8.37
CA LEU A 223 -18.58 12.47 -8.05
C LEU A 223 -18.34 11.07 -7.49
N MET A 224 -19.17 10.62 -6.54
CA MET A 224 -19.07 9.31 -5.91
C MET A 224 -19.35 8.17 -6.90
N GLU A 225 -20.26 8.37 -7.86
CA GLU A 225 -20.56 7.42 -8.93
C GLU A 225 -19.45 7.34 -9.98
N ALA A 226 -18.98 8.48 -10.49
CA ALA A 226 -17.92 8.54 -11.48
C ALA A 226 -16.63 7.85 -10.98
N ASN A 227 -16.31 8.02 -9.70
CA ASN A 227 -15.16 7.39 -9.04
C ASN A 227 -15.46 5.99 -8.47
N ARG A 228 -16.65 5.42 -8.75
CA ARG A 228 -17.06 4.07 -8.34
C ARG A 228 -16.94 3.80 -6.84
N MET A 229 -17.17 4.81 -6.00
CA MET A 229 -17.13 4.66 -4.54
C MET A 229 -18.14 3.61 -4.09
N SER A 230 -17.73 2.74 -3.15
CA SER A 230 -18.57 1.67 -2.61
C SER A 230 -19.78 2.22 -1.85
N VAL A 231 -20.87 1.45 -1.76
CA VAL A 231 -22.08 1.85 -1.03
C VAL A 231 -21.74 2.27 0.41
N ALA A 232 -20.89 1.50 1.10
CA ALA A 232 -20.41 1.83 2.44
C ALA A 232 -19.67 3.18 2.51
N ALA A 233 -18.79 3.48 1.54
CA ALA A 233 -18.09 4.76 1.48
C ALA A 233 -19.05 5.94 1.24
N ARG A 234 -20.04 5.78 0.35
CA ARG A 234 -21.06 6.81 0.10
C ARG A 234 -21.92 7.08 1.32
N THR A 235 -22.33 6.02 2.03
CA THR A 235 -23.08 6.15 3.30
C THR A 235 -22.25 6.89 4.35
N ALA A 236 -20.99 6.48 4.58
CA ALA A 236 -20.09 7.14 5.52
C ALA A 236 -19.86 8.64 5.22
N VAL A 237 -19.77 9.02 3.94
CA VAL A 237 -19.69 10.43 3.53
C VAL A 237 -20.95 11.21 3.91
N ARG A 238 -22.14 10.66 3.65
CA ARG A 238 -23.42 11.33 3.98
C ARG A 238 -23.64 11.41 5.50
N ASP A 239 -23.31 10.36 6.24
CA ASP A 239 -23.40 10.33 7.71
C ASP A 239 -22.46 11.37 8.33
N ALA A 240 -21.21 11.45 7.85
CA ALA A 240 -20.25 12.46 8.29
C ALA A 240 -20.72 13.88 7.94
N ALA A 241 -21.36 14.09 6.79
CA ALA A 241 -21.95 15.37 6.43
C ALA A 241 -23.11 15.77 7.36
N GLN A 242 -23.99 14.83 7.70
CA GLN A 242 -25.07 15.05 8.65
C GLN A 242 -24.53 15.41 10.04
N GLN A 243 -23.51 14.70 10.53
CA GLN A 243 -22.84 14.99 11.80
C GLN A 243 -22.23 16.40 11.82
N LEU A 244 -21.60 16.84 10.73
CA LEU A 244 -21.03 18.19 10.63
C LEU A 244 -22.10 19.28 10.57
N ARG A 245 -23.19 19.07 9.80
CA ARG A 245 -24.33 20.00 9.80
C ARG A 245 -24.96 20.08 11.20
N ALA A 246 -25.13 18.95 11.89
CA ALA A 246 -25.70 18.90 13.25
C ALA A 246 -24.80 19.59 14.29
N GLY A 247 -23.48 19.34 14.25
CA GLY A 247 -22.51 20.02 15.12
C GLY A 247 -22.49 21.53 14.94
N ASN A 248 -22.62 22.00 13.68
CA ASN A 248 -22.69 23.43 13.36
C ASN A 248 -24.06 24.07 13.68
N THR A 249 -25.09 23.29 14.07
CA THR A 249 -26.40 23.83 14.48
C THR A 249 -26.56 24.03 15.99
N ALA A 250 -25.55 23.69 16.81
CA ALA A 250 -25.48 24.17 18.19
C ALA A 250 -25.39 25.71 18.22
N PRO A 251 -26.10 26.40 19.13
CA PRO A 251 -27.24 27.18 18.65
C PRO A 251 -26.92 28.61 18.20
N LEU A 252 -26.90 28.81 16.88
CA LEU A 252 -27.30 30.07 16.23
C LEU A 252 -28.71 30.53 16.66
N ALA A 253 -29.53 29.63 17.21
CA ALA A 253 -30.83 29.95 17.81
C ALA A 253 -30.72 30.77 19.11
N ALA A 254 -29.64 30.66 19.89
CA ALA A 254 -29.47 31.43 21.13
C ALA A 254 -29.17 32.91 20.84
N ALA A 255 -28.46 33.21 19.75
CA ALA A 255 -28.16 34.57 19.30
C ALA A 255 -29.37 35.32 18.70
N ARG A 256 -30.46 34.60 18.36
CA ARG A 256 -31.70 35.20 17.83
C ARG A 256 -32.75 35.53 18.91
N ALA A 257 -32.54 35.10 20.15
CA ALA A 257 -33.51 35.24 21.25
C ALA A 257 -33.21 36.41 22.21
N THR A 258 -32.12 37.17 21.99
CA THR A 258 -31.63 38.23 22.90
C THR A 258 -31.48 39.59 22.24
N LEU A 259 -32.37 39.92 21.30
CA LEU A 259 -32.60 41.31 20.88
C LEU A 259 -33.64 41.96 21.81
N PRO A 260 -33.28 42.98 22.60
CA PRO A 260 -34.27 43.75 23.35
C PRO A 260 -35.18 44.55 22.38
N PRO A 261 -36.43 44.85 22.76
CA PRO A 261 -37.34 45.60 21.91
C PRO A 261 -36.77 46.98 21.57
N ALA A 262 -36.85 47.34 20.29
CA ALA A 262 -36.26 48.58 19.78
C ALA A 262 -36.87 49.83 20.42
N ALA A 263 -36.02 50.68 21.01
CA ALA A 263 -36.41 52.01 21.44
C ALA A 263 -36.76 52.88 20.23
N ALA A 264 -37.89 53.57 20.29
CA ALA A 264 -38.42 54.34 19.17
C ALA A 264 -37.54 55.55 18.80
N VAL A 265 -37.08 55.60 17.56
CA VAL A 265 -36.44 56.79 16.97
C VAL A 265 -37.49 57.50 16.08
N ARG A 266 -37.68 58.80 16.31
CA ARG A 266 -38.62 59.64 15.54
C ARG A 266 -38.14 59.84 14.09
N PRO A 267 -39.05 59.88 13.11
CA PRO A 267 -38.70 60.17 11.72
C PRO A 267 -38.54 61.67 11.46
N LEU A 268 -37.70 62.01 10.48
CA LEU A 268 -37.64 63.30 9.78
C LEU A 268 -37.53 63.03 8.26
N PRO A 269 -37.93 63.99 7.39
CA PRO A 269 -38.61 63.66 6.14
C PRO A 269 -37.68 63.38 4.94
N ALA A 270 -38.29 62.77 3.92
CA ALA A 270 -37.66 62.41 2.65
C ALA A 270 -37.48 63.61 1.70
N THR A 271 -36.41 63.56 0.90
CA THR A 271 -36.32 64.24 -0.41
C THR A 271 -35.45 63.43 -1.38
N ALA A 272 -35.82 63.52 -2.66
CA ALA A 272 -35.09 63.11 -3.87
C ALA A 272 -35.06 61.61 -4.25
N GLU A 273 -35.37 61.38 -5.51
CA GLU A 273 -35.53 60.07 -6.17
C GLU A 273 -34.26 59.66 -6.93
N SER A 274 -34.06 58.34 -7.07
CA SER A 274 -33.71 57.60 -8.32
C SER A 274 -32.66 58.14 -9.30
N PRO A 275 -31.79 57.28 -9.89
CA PRO A 275 -32.23 56.02 -10.50
C PRO A 275 -31.43 54.75 -10.16
N ARG A 276 -32.03 53.63 -10.58
CA ARG A 276 -31.55 52.25 -10.41
C ARG A 276 -30.29 51.99 -11.24
N GLU A 277 -29.30 51.36 -10.63
CA GLU A 277 -28.31 50.54 -11.34
C GLU A 277 -28.47 49.07 -10.92
N ASP A 278 -29.03 48.26 -11.81
CA ASP A 278 -29.12 46.81 -11.66
C ASP A 278 -27.72 46.16 -11.78
N THR A 279 -26.92 46.26 -10.73
CA THR A 279 -25.65 45.52 -10.61
C THR A 279 -25.91 44.15 -10.01
N ALA A 280 -26.22 43.20 -10.90
CA ALA A 280 -26.36 41.79 -10.56
C ALA A 280 -25.13 41.27 -9.81
N MET A 281 -25.35 40.66 -8.64
CA MET A 281 -24.34 39.87 -7.93
C MET A 281 -23.74 38.84 -8.90
N PRO A 282 -22.40 38.71 -9.00
CA PRO A 282 -21.81 37.65 -9.80
C PRO A 282 -22.14 36.30 -9.15
N GLN A 283 -23.08 35.57 -9.74
CA GLN A 283 -23.37 34.19 -9.34
C GLN A 283 -22.07 33.38 -9.49
N GLN A 284 -21.52 32.92 -8.37
CA GLN A 284 -20.36 32.06 -8.37
C GLN A 284 -20.75 30.71 -8.98
N GLN A 285 -20.47 30.56 -10.27
CA GLN A 285 -20.70 29.32 -11.00
C GLN A 285 -20.00 28.16 -10.26
N PRO A 286 -20.67 27.01 -10.03
CA PRO A 286 -20.00 25.84 -9.49
C PRO A 286 -18.85 25.47 -10.43
N LEU A 287 -17.69 25.17 -9.87
CA LEU A 287 -16.47 24.94 -10.64
C LEU A 287 -16.63 23.65 -11.46
N MET A 288 -17.00 23.80 -12.73
CA MET A 288 -17.08 22.69 -13.66
C MET A 288 -15.68 22.09 -13.84
N LEU A 289 -15.48 20.91 -13.24
CA LEU A 289 -14.39 20.01 -13.60
C LEU A 289 -14.57 19.66 -15.08
N LYS A 290 -13.82 20.34 -15.95
CA LYS A 290 -13.81 20.05 -17.39
C LYS A 290 -13.39 18.59 -17.56
N ALA A 291 -14.28 17.76 -18.08
CA ALA A 291 -13.92 16.43 -18.55
C ALA A 291 -12.88 16.58 -19.68
N SER A 292 -11.62 16.32 -19.36
CA SER A 292 -10.55 16.23 -20.35
C SER A 292 -10.87 15.06 -21.28
N ARG A 293 -11.31 15.40 -22.50
CA ARG A 293 -11.71 14.45 -23.53
C ARG A 293 -10.53 13.52 -23.85
N TRP A 294 -10.65 12.24 -23.49
CA TRP A 294 -9.85 11.19 -24.11
C TRP A 294 -10.76 10.38 -25.03
N SER A 295 -10.54 10.48 -26.34
CA SER A 295 -11.18 9.65 -27.36
C SER A 295 -10.17 9.42 -28.49
N GLY A 296 -10.00 8.16 -28.88
CA GLY A 296 -8.93 7.70 -29.78
C GLY A 296 -7.63 7.38 -29.02
N SER A 297 -7.02 6.21 -29.17
CA SER A 297 -7.41 5.00 -29.92
C SER A 297 -6.71 3.78 -29.29
N GLY A 298 -7.35 2.59 -29.29
CA GLY A 298 -6.74 1.43 -28.61
C GLY A 298 -7.56 0.15 -28.38
N GLY A 299 -8.68 -0.06 -29.08
CA GLY A 299 -9.22 -1.41 -29.30
C GLY A 299 -8.76 -1.90 -30.69
N ILE A 300 -8.80 -3.18 -31.08
CA ILE A 300 -9.37 -4.42 -30.50
C ILE A 300 -8.54 -5.59 -31.08
N ARG A 301 -8.37 -6.70 -30.35
CA ARG A 301 -8.53 -8.06 -30.94
C ARG A 301 -8.57 -9.19 -29.91
N THR A 302 -9.77 -9.73 -29.72
CA THR A 302 -9.99 -11.12 -29.33
C THR A 302 -9.84 -12.03 -30.55
N ALA A 303 -9.20 -13.19 -30.36
CA ALA A 303 -9.28 -14.37 -31.21
C ALA A 303 -9.23 -15.56 -30.23
N SER A 304 -10.30 -16.33 -30.01
CA SER A 304 -10.99 -17.23 -30.94
C SER A 304 -10.12 -18.41 -31.41
N GLN A 305 -10.28 -19.50 -30.65
CA GLN A 305 -10.56 -20.88 -31.09
C GLN A 305 -9.66 -21.57 -32.11
N LEU A 306 -9.15 -22.75 -31.70
CA LEU A 306 -9.04 -23.91 -32.59
C LEU A 306 -9.65 -25.18 -31.95
N ASN A 307 -10.87 -25.47 -32.43
CA ASN A 307 -11.56 -26.75 -32.58
C ASN A 307 -12.19 -27.54 -31.39
N PRO A 308 -13.34 -28.22 -31.64
CA PRO A 308 -14.12 -28.99 -30.67
C PRO A 308 -14.02 -30.52 -30.86
N ALA A 309 -14.59 -31.31 -29.94
CA ALA A 309 -15.52 -32.42 -30.23
C ALA A 309 -16.00 -33.14 -28.94
N ALA A 310 -17.11 -33.88 -29.07
CA ALA A 310 -17.67 -34.88 -28.16
C ALA A 310 -18.35 -34.40 -26.85
N ALA A 311 -19.69 -34.33 -26.91
CA ALA A 311 -20.56 -34.54 -25.77
C ALA A 311 -20.86 -36.04 -25.59
N ASP A 312 -21.52 -36.37 -24.48
CA ASP A 312 -22.21 -37.63 -24.15
C ASP A 312 -21.39 -38.94 -24.02
N ALA A 313 -21.27 -39.43 -22.79
CA ALA A 313 -21.75 -40.78 -22.44
C ALA A 313 -21.90 -40.96 -20.91
N ALA A 314 -22.88 -41.78 -20.55
CA ALA A 314 -23.33 -42.03 -19.18
C ALA A 314 -22.41 -42.94 -18.33
N ALA A 315 -22.52 -42.74 -17.02
CA ALA A 315 -22.66 -43.75 -15.97
C ALA A 315 -21.64 -44.91 -15.78
N SER A 316 -21.23 -45.02 -14.51
CA SER A 316 -21.07 -46.24 -13.71
C SER A 316 -19.79 -47.11 -13.87
N ILE A 317 -19.02 -47.22 -12.79
CA ILE A 317 -18.81 -48.44 -11.95
C ILE A 317 -17.55 -48.24 -11.07
N SER A 318 -17.69 -48.49 -9.76
CA SER A 318 -16.63 -48.47 -8.72
C SER A 318 -16.02 -49.90 -8.56
N PRO A 319 -15.22 -50.30 -7.52
CA PRO A 319 -14.51 -49.54 -6.46
C PRO A 319 -13.08 -50.05 -6.05
N THR A 320 -12.26 -49.19 -5.38
CA THR A 320 -11.29 -49.52 -4.28
C THR A 320 -10.11 -50.53 -4.51
N PRO A 321 -9.20 -50.77 -3.52
CA PRO A 321 -8.37 -49.83 -2.74
C PRO A 321 -6.87 -50.28 -2.55
N ALA A 322 -6.02 -49.40 -1.99
CA ALA A 322 -4.77 -49.78 -1.27
C ALA A 322 -4.38 -48.63 -0.30
N SER A 323 -4.75 -48.67 0.99
CA SER A 323 -4.12 -49.37 2.13
C SER A 323 -2.96 -48.61 2.78
N ARG A 324 -3.23 -48.00 3.96
CA ARG A 324 -2.23 -47.48 4.92
C ARG A 324 -1.71 -48.59 5.84
N GLY A 325 -0.43 -48.53 6.21
CA GLY A 325 0.16 -49.16 7.41
C GLY A 325 0.29 -50.70 7.34
N THR A 326 1.24 -51.35 8.01
CA THR A 326 1.85 -51.07 9.32
C THR A 326 3.15 -51.85 9.52
N GLN A 327 3.97 -51.39 10.48
CA GLN A 327 5.12 -52.07 11.13
C GLN A 327 6.38 -52.28 10.27
#